data_AF-A0A914MIR2-F1
#
_entry.id   AF-A0A914MIR2-F1
#
_cell.length_a   1.000
_cell.length_b   1.000
_cell.length_c   1.000
_cell.angle_alpha   90.00
_cell.angle_beta   90.00
_cell.angle_gamma   90.00
#
_symmetry.space_group_name_H-M   'P 1'
#
loop_
_entity.id
_entity.type
_entity.pdbx_description
1 polymer ?
#
loop_
_entity_poly.entity_id
_entity_poly.type
_entity_poly.pdbx_seq_one_letter_code
_entity_poly.pdbx_strand_id
1 'polypeptide(L)'
;MAALIAFRQEFFEVTKRNNGERAASTKPHGGIDVLHDSMTIASACMRHFRTNNLKEQHLALVPERGYDKVDGNQSLLALRFFKWYSEKYGVTVQNVNSDGGEKRIGKYQLDGWVLEKNYGIEVNGCVWHGCPKCFPNDYEMMPNGKTAG
;
A
#
# COMPACT_ATOMS: atom_id res chain seq x y z
N MET A 1 18.81 4.52 40.10
CA MET A 1 19.98 4.48 39.19
C MET A 1 20.50 3.06 38.94
N ALA A 2 20.60 2.18 39.94
CA ALA A 2 21.16 0.83 39.78
C ALA A 2 20.49 -0.03 38.68
N ALA A 3 19.15 -0.05 38.62
CA ALA A 3 18.41 -0.86 37.63
C ALA A 3 18.63 -0.42 36.18
N LEU A 4 18.77 0.89 35.93
CA LEU A 4 19.03 1.43 34.58
C LEU A 4 20.43 1.06 34.08
N ILE A 5 21.42 1.12 34.99
CA ILE A 5 22.80 0.75 34.70
C ILE A 5 22.90 -0.76 34.44
N ALA A 6 22.23 -1.57 35.26
CA ALA A 6 22.15 -3.03 35.07
C ALA A 6 21.50 -3.38 33.73
N PHE A 7 20.34 -2.78 33.42
CA PHE A 7 19.66 -3.00 32.14
C PHE A 7 20.53 -2.59 30.94
N ARG A 8 21.21 -1.44 31.01
CA ARG A 8 22.14 -1.01 29.96
C ARG A 8 23.26 -2.02 29.77
N GLN A 9 23.87 -2.50 30.85
CA GLN A 9 24.94 -3.49 30.79
C GLN A 9 24.45 -4.81 30.19
N GLU A 10 23.35 -5.36 30.69
CA GLU A 10 22.77 -6.60 30.18
C GLU A 10 22.39 -6.49 28.70
N PHE A 11 21.72 -5.41 28.30
CA PHE A 11 21.35 -5.21 26.90
C PHE A 11 22.59 -5.04 26.02
N PHE A 12 23.61 -4.34 26.49
CA PHE A 12 24.85 -4.18 25.75
C PHE A 12 25.55 -5.52 25.50
N GLU A 13 25.58 -6.40 26.50
CA GLU A 13 26.13 -7.76 26.39
C GLU A 13 25.30 -8.64 25.45
N VAL A 14 23.97 -8.66 25.59
CA VAL A 14 23.06 -9.48 24.77
C VAL A 14 23.09 -9.07 23.30
N THR A 15 23.30 -7.78 23.03
CA THR A 15 23.31 -7.25 21.66
C THR A 15 24.68 -7.27 20.99
N LYS A 16 25.72 -7.80 21.65
CA LYS A 16 27.03 -8.01 21.02
C LYS A 16 26.91 -8.90 19.81
N ARG A 17 27.72 -8.59 18.79
CA ARG A 17 27.75 -9.36 17.56
C ARG A 17 29.16 -9.77 17.20
N ASN A 18 29.34 -11.08 17.04
CA ASN A 18 30.59 -11.68 16.63
C ASN A 18 30.66 -11.87 15.10
N ASN A 19 31.86 -12.00 14.56
CA ASN A 19 32.08 -12.29 13.14
C ASN A 19 31.44 -13.63 12.76
N GLY A 20 30.58 -13.64 11.72
CA GLY A 20 29.99 -14.85 11.15
C GLY A 20 28.52 -15.12 11.51
N GLU A 21 27.88 -14.27 12.31
CA GLU A 21 26.45 -14.41 12.63
C GLU A 21 25.54 -13.94 11.47
N ARG A 22 24.47 -14.71 11.20
CA ARG A 22 23.54 -14.59 10.05
C ARG A 22 22.67 -13.32 10.12
N ALA A 23 23.23 -12.16 9.82
CA ALA A 23 22.50 -10.90 9.70
C ALA A 23 22.91 -10.08 8.46
N ALA A 24 22.01 -9.22 8.01
CA ALA A 24 22.07 -8.43 6.78
C ALA A 24 23.22 -7.43 6.72
N SER A 25 23.74 -7.03 7.89
CA SER A 25 24.93 -6.19 7.97
C SER A 25 26.17 -7.05 8.14
N THR A 26 27.22 -6.85 7.35
CA THR A 26 28.48 -7.60 7.49
C THR A 26 29.38 -7.06 8.62
N LYS A 27 29.02 -5.93 9.24
CA LYS A 27 29.88 -5.25 10.22
C LYS A 27 29.66 -5.81 11.63
N PRO A 28 30.71 -6.29 12.32
CA PRO A 28 30.62 -6.61 13.75
C PRO A 28 30.46 -5.32 14.56
N HIS A 29 29.77 -5.41 15.70
CA HIS A 29 29.67 -4.31 16.66
C HIS A 29 29.74 -4.84 18.09
N GLY A 30 30.36 -4.06 18.97
CA GLY A 30 30.63 -4.43 20.36
C GLY A 30 29.43 -4.37 21.31
N GLY A 31 28.21 -4.31 20.78
CA GLY A 31 26.96 -4.09 21.54
C GLY A 31 26.21 -2.84 21.08
N ILE A 32 24.95 -2.72 21.49
CA ILE A 32 24.08 -1.55 21.23
C ILE A 32 23.86 -0.85 22.57
N ASP A 33 24.23 0.42 22.67
CA ASP A 33 23.93 1.21 23.86
C ASP A 33 22.52 1.80 23.76
N VAL A 34 21.59 1.25 24.54
CA VAL A 34 20.20 1.71 24.55
C VAL A 34 20.09 3.19 24.87
N LEU A 35 20.86 3.70 25.82
CA LEU A 35 20.69 5.08 26.29
C LEU A 35 21.20 6.12 25.27
N HIS A 36 22.17 5.73 24.43
CA HIS A 36 22.71 6.57 23.38
C HIS A 36 21.93 6.41 22.07
N ASP A 37 21.66 5.17 21.65
CA ASP A 37 21.15 4.87 20.32
C ASP A 37 19.61 4.77 20.26
N SER A 38 18.91 4.71 21.39
CA SER A 38 17.47 4.43 21.42
C SER A 38 16.76 5.00 22.66
N MET A 39 16.02 6.09 22.46
CA MET A 39 15.23 6.71 23.54
C MET A 39 14.11 5.81 24.09
N THR A 40 13.65 4.82 23.32
CA THR A 40 12.55 3.92 23.70
C THR A 40 12.94 2.44 23.59
N ILE A 41 12.30 1.58 24.40
CA ILE A 41 12.48 0.12 24.34
C ILE A 41 12.13 -0.41 22.95
N ALA A 42 11.07 0.10 22.32
CA ALA A 42 10.70 -0.28 20.96
C ALA A 42 11.80 0.03 19.94
N SER A 43 12.44 1.19 20.04
CA SER A 43 13.59 1.55 19.21
C SER A 43 14.77 0.61 19.44
N ALA A 44 15.06 0.27 20.70
CA ALA A 44 16.14 -0.65 21.06
C ALA A 44 15.93 -2.05 20.46
N CYS A 45 14.72 -2.59 20.62
CA CYS A 45 14.33 -3.89 20.04
C CYS A 45 14.40 -3.87 18.51
N MET A 46 13.92 -2.81 17.86
CA MET A 46 13.95 -2.69 16.40
C MET A 46 15.38 -2.54 15.87
N ARG A 47 16.26 -1.86 16.61
CA ARG A 47 17.67 -1.74 16.26
C ARG A 47 18.36 -3.10 16.38
N HIS A 48 18.18 -3.80 17.50
CA HIS A 48 18.71 -5.15 17.71
C HIS A 48 18.24 -6.12 16.62
N PHE A 49 16.95 -6.10 16.28
CA PHE A 49 16.41 -6.94 15.22
C PHE A 49 17.07 -6.65 13.86
N ARG A 50 17.21 -5.37 13.47
CA ARG A 50 17.83 -4.98 12.20
C ARG A 50 19.32 -5.33 12.11
N THR A 51 20.05 -5.29 13.22
CA THR A 51 21.51 -5.51 13.24
C THR A 51 21.90 -6.96 13.45
N ASN A 52 21.14 -7.72 14.25
CA ASN A 52 21.52 -9.07 14.69
C ASN A 52 20.61 -10.17 14.09
N ASN A 53 19.35 -9.89 13.79
CA ASN A 53 18.37 -10.93 13.42
C ASN A 53 17.83 -10.83 11.98
N LEU A 54 17.85 -9.64 11.37
CA LEU A 54 17.36 -9.42 10.02
C LEU A 54 18.32 -10.08 9.02
N LYS A 55 17.84 -11.06 8.26
CA LYS A 55 18.62 -11.75 7.24
C LYS A 55 18.74 -10.90 5.97
N GLU A 56 19.77 -11.16 5.18
CA GLU A 56 19.90 -10.58 3.84
C GLU A 56 18.67 -10.90 3.00
N GLN A 57 18.25 -9.94 2.15
CA GLN A 57 17.12 -10.08 1.22
C GLN A 57 15.77 -10.44 1.87
N HIS A 58 15.62 -10.24 3.18
CA HIS A 58 14.37 -10.55 3.90
C HIS A 58 13.40 -9.37 4.00
N LEU A 59 13.85 -8.17 3.63
CA LEU A 59 12.99 -6.99 3.55
C LEU A 59 12.41 -6.86 2.14
N ALA A 60 11.09 -6.88 2.04
CA ALA A 60 10.39 -6.70 0.78
C ALA A 60 10.51 -5.23 0.32
N LEU A 61 10.97 -5.00 -0.92
CA LEU A 61 10.98 -3.67 -1.55
C LEU A 61 9.58 -3.33 -2.05
N VAL A 62 8.80 -2.61 -1.25
CA VAL A 62 7.44 -2.20 -1.61
C VAL A 62 7.52 -1.08 -2.65
N PRO A 63 7.00 -1.24 -3.87
CA PRO A 63 6.92 -0.15 -4.84
C PRO A 63 5.92 0.92 -4.34
N GLU A 64 5.99 2.16 -4.85
CA GLU A 64 5.07 3.24 -4.45
C GLU A 64 3.57 2.88 -4.60
N ARG A 65 3.25 1.90 -5.47
CA ARG A 65 1.89 1.41 -5.72
C ARG A 65 1.57 0.06 -5.07
N GLY A 66 2.44 -0.45 -4.19
CA GLY A 66 2.28 -1.75 -3.53
C GLY A 66 2.57 -2.93 -4.46
N TYR A 67 2.32 -4.14 -3.96
CA TYR A 67 2.52 -5.39 -4.72
C TYR A 67 1.28 -5.87 -5.46
N ASP A 68 0.13 -5.31 -5.14
CA ASP A 68 -1.10 -5.65 -5.83
C ASP A 68 -1.03 -5.09 -7.25
N LYS A 69 -1.54 -5.87 -8.21
CA LYS A 69 -1.71 -5.44 -9.59
C LYS A 69 -2.79 -4.35 -9.64
N VAL A 70 -2.45 -3.15 -9.19
CA VAL A 70 -3.30 -1.96 -9.27
C VAL A 70 -3.23 -1.41 -10.70
N ASP A 71 -3.54 -2.27 -11.67
CA ASP A 71 -3.73 -1.87 -13.07
C ASP A 71 -5.17 -1.40 -13.31
N GLY A 72 -6.06 -1.51 -12.31
CA GLY A 72 -7.39 -0.94 -12.31
C GLY A 72 -7.46 0.29 -11.42
N ASN A 73 -7.49 1.48 -12.01
CA ASN A 73 -7.83 2.72 -11.31
C ASN A 73 -9.35 2.78 -11.05
N GLN A 74 -9.91 1.73 -10.46
CA GLN A 74 -11.32 1.67 -10.18
C GLN A 74 -11.63 2.55 -8.96
N SER A 75 -12.47 3.57 -9.17
CA SER A 75 -12.82 4.47 -8.09
C SER A 75 -13.63 3.76 -6.99
N LEU A 76 -13.45 4.17 -5.73
CA LEU A 76 -14.26 3.67 -4.61
C LEU A 76 -15.76 3.92 -4.83
N LEU A 77 -16.09 5.01 -5.56
CA LEU A 77 -17.45 5.31 -6.00
C LEU A 77 -17.99 4.23 -6.92
N ALA A 78 -17.21 3.80 -7.92
CA ALA A 78 -17.59 2.74 -8.85
C ALA A 78 -17.83 1.41 -8.12
N LEU A 79 -16.93 1.02 -7.21
CA LEU A 79 -17.10 -0.20 -6.41
C LEU A 79 -18.40 -0.19 -5.58
N ARG A 80 -18.71 0.93 -4.92
CA ARG A 80 -19.96 1.10 -4.16
C ARG A 80 -21.18 1.07 -5.07
N PHE A 81 -21.10 1.71 -6.23
CA PHE A 81 -22.18 1.70 -7.22
C PHE A 81 -22.48 0.27 -7.71
N PHE A 82 -21.44 -0.51 -8.04
CA PHE A 82 -21.62 -1.89 -8.50
C PHE A 82 -22.21 -2.81 -7.43
N LYS A 83 -21.81 -2.63 -6.16
CA LYS A 83 -22.42 -3.36 -5.05
C LYS A 83 -23.93 -3.05 -4.94
N TRP A 84 -24.29 -1.76 -4.94
CA TRP A 84 -25.69 -1.34 -4.91
C TRP A 84 -26.48 -1.82 -6.13
N TYR A 85 -25.90 -1.76 -7.33
CA TYR A 85 -26.54 -2.19 -8.57
C TYR A 85 -26.79 -3.70 -8.57
N SER A 86 -25.82 -4.46 -8.08
CA SER A 86 -25.94 -5.91 -7.91
C SER A 86 -27.07 -6.27 -6.93
N GLU A 87 -27.13 -5.62 -5.77
CA GLU A 87 -28.19 -5.83 -4.77
C GLU A 87 -29.58 -5.41 -5.28
N LYS A 88 -29.68 -4.28 -5.98
CA LYS A 88 -30.96 -3.74 -6.45
C LYS A 88 -31.58 -4.53 -7.60
N TYR A 89 -30.75 -4.99 -8.54
CA TYR A 89 -31.22 -5.69 -9.74
C TYR A 89 -31.02 -7.20 -9.68
N GLY A 90 -30.40 -7.72 -8.61
CA GLY A 90 -30.11 -9.13 -8.45
C GLY A 90 -29.12 -9.67 -9.49
N VAL A 91 -28.24 -8.81 -10.02
CA VAL A 91 -27.34 -9.13 -11.13
C VAL A 91 -25.90 -9.24 -10.67
N THR A 92 -25.12 -10.11 -11.30
CA THR A 92 -23.67 -10.20 -11.03
C THR A 92 -22.89 -9.22 -11.92
N VAL A 93 -22.17 -8.30 -11.29
CA VAL A 93 -21.30 -7.33 -11.97
C VAL A 93 -19.84 -7.73 -11.81
N GLN A 94 -19.16 -7.94 -12.93
CA GLN A 94 -17.72 -8.18 -12.97
C GLN A 94 -16.95 -6.85 -12.85
N ASN A 95 -16.05 -6.76 -11.87
CA ASN A 95 -15.21 -5.60 -11.53
C ASN A 95 -13.77 -6.03 -11.19
N VAL A 96 -12.89 -5.11 -10.76
CA VAL A 96 -11.50 -5.41 -10.37
C VAL A 96 -11.39 -6.49 -9.29
N ASN A 97 -12.37 -6.54 -8.37
CA ASN A 97 -12.38 -7.47 -7.25
C ASN A 97 -12.97 -8.86 -7.60
N SER A 98 -13.43 -9.05 -8.84
CA SER A 98 -13.94 -10.34 -9.30
C SER A 98 -12.78 -11.24 -9.73
N ASP A 99 -12.91 -12.56 -9.58
CA ASP A 99 -11.85 -13.54 -9.92
C ASP A 99 -11.35 -13.44 -11.38
N GLY A 100 -12.14 -12.83 -12.27
CA GLY A 100 -11.79 -12.57 -13.68
C GLY A 100 -11.26 -11.16 -13.99
N GLY A 101 -11.09 -10.29 -12.98
CA GLY A 101 -10.71 -8.88 -13.15
C GLY A 101 -11.69 -8.06 -13.99
N GLU A 102 -11.29 -6.85 -14.39
CA GLU A 102 -12.06 -6.00 -15.32
C GLU A 102 -12.17 -6.63 -16.70
N LYS A 103 -13.36 -6.57 -17.29
CA LYS A 103 -13.57 -7.05 -18.65
C LYS A 103 -12.99 -6.07 -19.65
N ARG A 104 -12.07 -6.57 -20.50
CA ARG A 104 -11.57 -5.85 -21.69
C ARG A 104 -12.44 -6.14 -22.90
N ILE A 105 -12.94 -5.10 -23.55
CA ILE A 105 -13.64 -5.18 -24.84
C ILE A 105 -12.80 -4.47 -25.88
N GLY A 106 -12.13 -5.26 -26.73
CA GLY A 106 -11.17 -4.75 -27.70
C GLY A 106 -10.01 -4.03 -27.00
N LYS A 107 -9.89 -2.72 -27.26
CA LYS A 107 -8.86 -1.86 -26.67
C LYS A 107 -9.28 -1.13 -25.38
N TYR A 108 -10.55 -1.27 -24.97
CA TYR A 108 -11.11 -0.54 -23.83
C TYR A 108 -11.28 -1.47 -22.62
N GLN A 109 -10.98 -0.95 -21.43
CA GLN A 109 -11.32 -1.55 -20.14
C GLN A 109 -12.60 -0.92 -19.63
N LEU A 110 -13.57 -1.75 -19.25
CA LEU A 110 -14.80 -1.28 -18.64
C LEU A 110 -14.69 -1.33 -17.12
N ASP A 111 -15.26 -0.34 -16.45
CA ASP A 111 -15.34 -0.32 -14.98
C ASP A 111 -16.21 -1.47 -14.46
N GLY A 112 -17.32 -1.78 -15.14
CA GLY A 112 -18.23 -2.86 -14.75
C GLY A 112 -18.83 -3.57 -15.94
N TRP A 113 -18.92 -4.89 -15.86
CA TRP A 113 -19.59 -5.71 -16.86
C TRP A 113 -20.73 -6.54 -16.25
N VAL A 114 -21.95 -6.37 -16.75
CA VAL A 114 -23.11 -7.14 -16.34
C VAL A 114 -23.24 -8.37 -17.23
N LEU A 115 -22.94 -9.54 -16.70
CA LEU A 115 -22.85 -10.79 -17.47
C LEU A 115 -24.19 -11.17 -18.10
N GLU A 116 -25.28 -11.01 -17.35
CA GLU A 116 -26.63 -11.45 -17.74
C GLU A 116 -27.24 -10.63 -18.88
N LYS A 117 -26.88 -9.36 -18.99
CA LYS A 117 -27.49 -8.43 -19.96
C LYS A 117 -26.52 -7.97 -21.06
N ASN A 118 -25.26 -8.40 -20.99
CA ASN A 118 -24.18 -7.92 -21.86
C ASN A 118 -24.06 -6.38 -21.89
N TYR A 119 -24.24 -5.73 -20.73
CA TYR A 119 -24.08 -4.29 -20.59
C TYR A 119 -22.74 -3.94 -19.95
N GLY A 120 -22.04 -3.01 -20.58
CA GLY A 120 -20.91 -2.30 -19.97
C GLY A 120 -21.41 -1.09 -19.20
N ILE A 121 -20.85 -0.86 -18.03
CA ILE A 121 -21.12 0.32 -17.20
C ILE A 121 -19.79 1.03 -16.97
N GLU A 122 -19.78 2.33 -17.22
CA GLU A 122 -18.68 3.25 -16.90
C GLU A 122 -19.15 4.27 -15.85
N VAL A 123 -18.33 4.49 -14.83
CA VAL A 123 -18.63 5.41 -13.72
C VAL A 123 -17.71 6.61 -13.80
N ASN A 124 -18.19 7.65 -14.49
CA ASN A 124 -17.43 8.86 -14.74
C ASN A 124 -17.45 9.80 -13.53
N GLY A 125 -16.36 9.83 -12.77
CA GLY A 125 -16.17 10.79 -11.69
C GLY A 125 -16.09 12.23 -12.22
N CYS A 126 -16.85 13.15 -11.62
CA CYS A 126 -16.98 14.53 -12.13
C CYS A 126 -15.65 15.27 -12.29
N VAL A 127 -14.73 15.05 -11.36
CA VAL A 127 -13.40 15.69 -11.30
C VAL A 127 -12.42 15.09 -12.32
N TRP A 128 -12.65 13.86 -12.76
CA TRP A 128 -11.74 13.16 -13.67
C TRP A 128 -12.22 13.20 -15.12
N HIS A 129 -13.53 13.35 -15.31
CA HIS A 129 -14.19 13.35 -16.62
C HIS A 129 -14.85 14.69 -16.98
N GLY A 130 -14.58 15.76 -16.22
CA GLY A 130 -15.08 17.10 -16.55
C GLY A 130 -16.60 17.18 -16.61
N CYS A 131 -17.30 16.94 -15.51
CA CYS A 131 -18.76 16.99 -15.52
C CYS A 131 -19.26 18.40 -15.87
N PRO A 132 -20.04 18.59 -16.96
CA PRO A 132 -20.46 19.92 -17.42
C PRO A 132 -21.40 20.64 -16.44
N LYS A 133 -21.97 19.91 -15.48
CA LYS A 133 -22.81 20.48 -14.42
C LYS A 133 -21.98 21.03 -13.25
N CYS A 134 -20.89 20.35 -12.89
CA CYS A 134 -20.03 20.74 -11.77
C CYS A 134 -18.91 21.69 -12.22
N PHE A 135 -18.43 21.51 -13.44
CA PHE A 135 -17.37 22.27 -14.09
C PHE A 135 -17.90 22.77 -15.43
N PRO A 136 -18.70 23.86 -15.45
CA PRO A 136 -19.29 24.38 -16.69
C PRO A 136 -18.27 25.10 -17.58
N ASN A 137 -17.08 25.37 -17.06
CA ASN A 137 -16.00 26.03 -17.78
C ASN A 137 -14.92 25.01 -18.15
N ASP A 138 -14.77 24.74 -19.44
CA ASP A 138 -13.80 23.76 -19.95
C ASP A 138 -12.36 24.12 -19.60
N TYR A 139 -12.07 25.41 -19.38
CA TYR A 139 -10.73 25.90 -19.01
C TYR A 139 -10.42 25.76 -17.52
N GLU A 140 -11.34 25.25 -16.70
CA GLU A 140 -11.11 25.07 -15.27
C GLU A 140 -10.08 23.96 -15.02
N MET A 141 -9.04 24.30 -14.26
CA MET A 141 -7.97 23.36 -13.93
C MET A 141 -8.43 22.37 -12.85
N MET A 142 -8.52 21.11 -13.22
CA MET A 142 -8.90 20.04 -12.30
C MET A 142 -7.71 19.62 -11.41
N PRO A 143 -7.93 18.99 -10.25
CA PRO A 143 -6.89 18.50 -9.33
C PRO A 143 -5.88 17.53 -9.94
N ASN A 144 -6.18 17.00 -11.13
CA ASN A 144 -5.29 16.14 -11.91
C ASN A 144 -4.33 16.91 -12.84
N GLY A 145 -4.37 18.24 -12.82
CA GLY A 145 -3.55 19.11 -13.65
C GLY A 145 -4.01 19.21 -15.11
N LYS A 146 -5.19 18.72 -15.44
CA LYS A 146 -5.81 18.82 -16.78
C LYS A 146 -7.02 19.76 -16.75
N THR A 147 -7.37 20.29 -17.93
CA THR A 147 -8.60 21.05 -18.16
C THR A 147 -9.83 20.14 -18.09
N ALA A 148 -10.99 20.71 -17.72
CA ALA A 148 -12.25 19.98 -17.67
C ALA A 148 -12.74 19.54 -19.06
N GLY A 149 -12.38 20.27 -20.12
CA GLY A 149 -12.58 19.89 -21.53
C GLY A 149 -11.35 19.26 -22.18
#